data_AF-A0A4R9PZH2-F1
#
_entry.id   AF-A0A4R9PZH2-F1
#
_cell.length_a   1.000
_cell.length_b   1.000
_cell.length_c   1.000
_cell.angle_alpha   90.00
_cell.angle_beta   90.00
_cell.angle_gamma   90.00
#
_symmetry.space_group_name_H-M   'P 1'
#
loop_
_entity.id
_entity.type
_entity.pdbx_description
1 polymer ?
#
loop_
_entity_poly.entity_id
_entity_poly.type
_entity_poly.pdbx_seq_one_letter_code
_entity_poly.pdbx_strand_id
1 'polypeptide(L)'
;MRRMSLTPELVALCHREEVDPGPDGSWAQLDDDDFGVLASRLSGEADEGPLWVFAYGSLIWKPAFESVEQRRAAAHGWHRSFCLDIQRWRGSREQPGLMMALERGGRCDGVIYRLPDGEKTAQIERLLRREIDDHEAVSSVRWVPVRTTQGSLRALGFWVGVTGRGTSLRQPLERVAKILARACGHVGSGAEYLYNTVSHLETFGIHDRNLWRLQELVADEIRSIHGHRIAVSEPSAVAVGAIT
;
A
#
# COMPACT_ATOMS: atom_id res chain seq x y z
N MET A 1 17.74 11.35 7.80
CA MET A 1 16.39 10.89 7.40
C MET A 1 15.59 12.11 7.02
N ARG A 2 14.92 12.12 5.87
CA ARG A 2 14.06 13.25 5.49
C ARG A 2 12.86 13.32 6.43
N ARG A 3 12.39 14.54 6.73
CA ARG A 3 11.22 14.76 7.59
C ARG A 3 9.96 14.79 6.73
N MET A 4 8.98 13.95 7.07
CA MET A 4 7.66 13.93 6.41
C MET A 4 6.80 15.09 6.92
N SER A 5 5.94 15.59 6.03
CA SER A 5 4.90 16.58 6.34
C SER A 5 3.65 15.91 6.91
N LEU A 6 3.34 14.70 6.45
CA LEU A 6 2.31 13.83 7.03
C LEU A 6 2.88 13.17 8.28
N THR A 7 2.43 13.61 9.45
CA THR A 7 2.91 13.13 10.74
C THR A 7 1.93 12.12 11.36
N PRO A 8 2.35 11.32 12.36
CA PRO A 8 1.44 10.44 13.09
C PRO A 8 0.22 11.18 13.67
N GLU A 9 0.39 12.41 14.14
CA GLU A 9 -0.69 13.23 14.71
C GLU A 9 -1.74 13.59 13.64
N LEU A 10 -1.28 13.94 12.43
CA LEU A 10 -2.19 14.20 11.31
C LEU A 10 -2.91 12.91 10.87
N VAL A 11 -2.19 11.78 10.82
CA VAL A 11 -2.78 10.47 10.48
C VAL A 11 -3.88 10.10 11.48
N ALA A 12 -3.66 10.35 12.78
CA ALA A 12 -4.63 10.07 13.83
C ALA A 12 -5.94 10.84 13.66
N LEU A 13 -5.90 12.07 13.09
CA LEU A 13 -7.11 12.86 12.81
C LEU A 13 -8.01 12.23 11.72
N CYS A 14 -7.44 11.39 10.85
CA CYS A 14 -8.18 10.70 9.79
C CYS A 14 -8.86 9.40 10.26
N HIS A 15 -8.52 8.89 11.43
CA HIS A 15 -9.05 7.61 11.89
C HIS A 15 -10.48 7.74 12.42
N ARG A 16 -11.32 6.76 12.09
CA ARG A 16 -12.65 6.52 12.63
C ARG A 16 -12.83 5.03 12.88
N GLU A 17 -13.63 4.70 13.88
CA GLU A 17 -14.13 3.33 14.04
C GLU A 17 -15.13 3.05 12.92
N GLU A 18 -14.82 2.05 12.09
CA GLU A 18 -15.64 1.64 10.95
C GLU A 18 -15.86 0.14 11.08
N VAL A 19 -17.11 -0.31 11.00
CA VAL A 19 -17.43 -1.74 11.02
C VAL A 19 -17.08 -2.33 9.66
N ASP A 20 -16.55 -3.56 9.65
CA ASP A 20 -16.35 -4.27 8.40
C ASP A 20 -17.70 -4.60 7.75
N PRO A 21 -18.03 -4.04 6.56
CA PRO A 21 -19.28 -4.34 5.89
C PRO A 21 -19.33 -5.76 5.28
N GLY A 22 -18.21 -6.50 5.32
CA GLY A 22 -18.03 -7.72 4.58
C GLY A 22 -17.87 -7.48 3.07
N PRO A 23 -17.62 -8.54 2.29
CA PRO A 23 -17.55 -8.43 0.83
C PRO A 23 -18.88 -7.92 0.25
N ASP A 24 -18.81 -7.09 -0.79
CA ASP A 24 -20.00 -6.49 -1.40
C ASP A 24 -20.78 -7.46 -2.33
N GLY A 25 -20.24 -8.67 -2.53
CA GLY A 25 -20.82 -9.73 -3.36
C GLY A 25 -20.74 -9.46 -4.87
N SER A 26 -20.07 -8.39 -5.30
CA SER A 26 -20.00 -7.99 -6.70
C SER A 26 -18.88 -8.68 -7.50
N TRP A 27 -18.07 -9.49 -6.81
CA TRP A 27 -16.93 -10.23 -7.35
C TRP A 27 -16.97 -11.68 -6.88
N ALA A 28 -16.54 -12.59 -7.74
CA ALA A 28 -16.50 -14.01 -7.42
C ALA A 28 -15.29 -14.29 -6.52
N GLN A 29 -15.54 -14.67 -5.27
CA GLN A 29 -14.48 -14.97 -4.32
C GLN A 29 -13.74 -16.25 -4.70
N LEU A 30 -12.44 -16.28 -4.43
CA LEU A 30 -11.62 -17.49 -4.56
C LEU A 30 -11.91 -18.45 -3.42
N ASP A 31 -12.08 -19.73 -3.74
CA ASP A 31 -12.13 -20.80 -2.76
C ASP A 31 -10.77 -21.48 -2.55
N ASP A 32 -10.72 -22.50 -1.68
CA ASP A 32 -9.48 -23.21 -1.36
C ASP A 32 -8.86 -23.93 -2.57
N ASP A 33 -9.69 -24.45 -3.47
CA ASP A 33 -9.23 -25.13 -4.68
C ASP A 33 -8.66 -24.10 -5.67
N ASP A 34 -9.30 -22.94 -5.82
CA ASP A 34 -8.80 -21.84 -6.65
C ASP A 34 -7.41 -21.38 -6.20
N PHE A 35 -7.21 -21.22 -4.88
CA PHE A 35 -5.91 -20.86 -4.31
C PHE A 35 -4.86 -21.93 -4.62
N GLY A 36 -5.19 -23.22 -4.45
CA GLY A 36 -4.29 -24.33 -4.73
C GLY A 36 -3.89 -24.43 -6.21
N VAL A 37 -4.85 -24.26 -7.12
CA VAL A 37 -4.60 -24.24 -8.58
C VAL A 37 -3.72 -23.05 -8.96
N LEU A 38 -4.03 -21.86 -8.46
CA LEU A 38 -3.28 -20.65 -8.77
C LEU A 38 -1.85 -20.70 -8.22
N ALA A 39 -1.68 -21.18 -6.98
CA ALA A 39 -0.38 -21.36 -6.36
C ALA A 39 0.48 -22.36 -7.16
N SER A 40 -0.11 -23.49 -7.57
CA SER A 40 0.58 -24.51 -8.36
C SER A 40 1.02 -23.96 -9.71
N ARG A 41 0.16 -23.21 -10.40
CA ARG A 41 0.49 -22.55 -11.67
C ARG A 41 1.65 -21.58 -11.50
N LEU A 42 1.56 -20.65 -10.55
CA LEU A 42 2.60 -19.65 -10.31
C LEU A 42 3.93 -20.28 -9.88
N SER A 43 3.89 -21.36 -9.10
CA SER A 43 5.06 -22.15 -8.71
C SER A 43 5.74 -22.79 -9.93
N GLY A 44 4.96 -23.32 -10.88
CA GLY A 44 5.48 -23.88 -12.14
C GLY A 44 6.02 -22.84 -13.12
N GLU A 45 5.59 -21.58 -13.02
CA GLU A 45 6.12 -20.44 -13.80
C GLU A 45 7.39 -19.81 -13.19
N ALA A 46 7.74 -20.21 -11.95
CA ALA A 46 8.88 -19.67 -11.24
C ALA A 46 10.19 -20.13 -11.88
N ASP A 47 11.20 -19.27 -11.82
CA ASP A 47 12.56 -19.67 -12.19
C ASP A 47 13.09 -20.73 -11.20
N GLU A 48 14.09 -21.51 -11.63
CA GLU A 48 14.81 -22.41 -10.74
C GLU A 48 15.44 -21.64 -9.57
N GLY A 49 15.43 -22.25 -8.39
CA GLY A 49 15.94 -21.63 -7.16
C GLY A 49 14.85 -20.99 -6.28
N PRO A 50 15.23 -20.03 -5.42
CA PRO A 50 14.38 -19.57 -4.32
C PRO A 50 13.24 -18.66 -4.78
N LEU A 51 12.16 -18.65 -3.99
CA LEU A 51 11.05 -17.73 -4.17
C LEU A 51 11.42 -16.33 -3.72
N TRP A 52 11.28 -15.37 -4.63
CA TRP A 52 11.42 -13.95 -4.35
C TRP A 52 10.07 -13.24 -4.47
N VAL A 53 9.75 -12.37 -3.52
CA VAL A 53 8.54 -11.53 -3.54
C VAL A 53 8.95 -10.07 -3.70
N PHE A 54 8.34 -9.35 -4.65
CA PHE A 54 8.55 -7.92 -4.84
C PHE A 54 7.52 -7.11 -4.04
N ALA A 55 8.00 -6.43 -3.00
CA ALA A 55 7.22 -5.54 -2.17
C ALA A 55 7.45 -4.08 -2.58
N TYR A 56 6.35 -3.40 -2.92
CA TYR A 56 6.35 -1.98 -3.23
C TYR A 56 5.41 -1.15 -2.33
N GLY A 57 4.48 -1.79 -1.60
CA GLY A 57 3.52 -1.13 -0.72
C GLY A 57 3.51 -1.77 0.68
N SER A 58 2.34 -2.24 1.13
CA SER A 58 2.12 -2.75 2.50
C SER A 58 3.03 -3.89 2.91
N LEU A 59 3.47 -4.72 1.98
CA LEU A 59 4.40 -5.82 2.26
C LEU A 59 5.75 -5.36 2.83
N ILE A 60 6.13 -4.09 2.64
CA ILE A 60 7.37 -3.55 3.20
C ILE A 60 7.24 -3.37 4.73
N TRP A 61 6.05 -3.02 5.24
CA TRP A 61 5.85 -2.69 6.67
C TRP A 61 4.97 -3.67 7.44
N LYS A 62 4.21 -4.52 6.74
CA LYS A 62 3.44 -5.61 7.33
C LYS A 62 3.61 -6.88 6.49
N PRO A 63 4.83 -7.43 6.37
CA PRO A 63 5.02 -8.70 5.67
C PRO A 63 4.19 -9.79 6.36
N ALA A 64 3.67 -10.75 5.59
CA ALA A 64 2.98 -11.93 6.13
C ALA A 64 3.69 -13.23 5.76
N PHE A 65 5.01 -13.12 5.66
CA PHE A 65 5.88 -14.22 5.34
C PHE A 65 7.19 -14.02 6.09
N GLU A 66 7.85 -15.14 6.34
CA GLU A 66 9.22 -15.14 6.80
C GLU A 66 10.14 -14.92 5.60
N SER A 67 11.19 -14.13 5.78
CA SER A 67 12.21 -13.92 4.77
C SER A 67 13.58 -14.16 5.37
N VAL A 68 14.42 -14.88 4.63
CA VAL A 68 15.82 -15.14 5.03
C VAL A 68 16.78 -14.10 4.46
N GLU A 69 16.30 -13.28 3.52
CA GLU A 69 17.08 -12.21 2.91
C GLU A 69 16.16 -11.11 2.36
N GLN A 70 16.62 -9.87 2.40
CA GLN A 70 15.97 -8.73 1.76
C GLN A 70 16.95 -7.89 0.94
N ARG A 71 16.54 -7.41 -0.23
CA ARG A 71 17.36 -6.57 -1.12
C ARG A 71 16.54 -5.43 -1.69
N ARG A 72 17.19 -4.29 -1.95
CA ARG A 72 16.58 -3.25 -2.79
C ARG A 72 16.51 -3.73 -4.24
N ALA A 73 15.40 -3.43 -4.91
CA ALA A 73 15.21 -3.78 -6.30
C ALA A 73 14.43 -2.71 -7.06
N ALA A 74 14.64 -2.63 -8.38
CA ALA A 74 13.91 -1.74 -9.27
C ALA A 74 13.10 -2.54 -10.30
N ALA A 75 11.79 -2.34 -10.32
CA ALA A 75 10.89 -2.82 -11.37
C ALA A 75 10.75 -1.74 -12.45
N HIS A 76 11.39 -1.96 -13.61
CA HIS A 76 11.31 -1.03 -14.75
C HIS A 76 10.02 -1.25 -15.55
N GLY A 77 9.46 -0.17 -16.10
CA GLY A 77 8.19 -0.20 -16.80
C GLY A 77 6.98 -0.21 -15.87
N TRP A 78 7.18 0.05 -14.58
CA TRP A 78 6.15 0.10 -13.55
C TRP A 78 6.35 1.32 -12.65
N HIS A 79 5.28 1.91 -12.15
CA HIS A 79 5.33 2.92 -11.10
C HIS A 79 4.19 2.70 -10.11
N ARG A 80 4.39 3.14 -8.87
CA ARG A 80 3.36 3.09 -7.83
C ARG A 80 2.26 4.10 -8.13
N SER A 81 1.02 3.69 -7.94
CA SER A 81 -0.13 4.56 -8.06
C SER A 81 -1.24 4.14 -7.10
N PHE A 82 -1.90 5.12 -6.48
CA PHE A 82 -3.14 4.91 -5.75
C PHE A 82 -4.30 4.93 -6.75
N CYS A 83 -4.58 3.78 -7.35
CA CYS A 83 -5.50 3.67 -8.47
C CYS A 83 -6.52 2.54 -8.33
N LEU A 84 -6.49 1.76 -7.24
CA LEU A 84 -7.52 0.77 -6.94
C LEU A 84 -8.65 1.45 -6.16
N ASP A 85 -9.83 1.54 -6.74
CA ASP A 85 -11.00 2.09 -6.07
C ASP A 85 -11.51 1.09 -5.04
N ILE A 86 -11.61 1.51 -3.77
CA ILE A 86 -12.03 0.63 -2.68
C ILE A 86 -13.18 1.23 -1.88
N GLN A 87 -14.14 0.40 -1.50
CA GLN A 87 -15.26 0.76 -0.60
C GLN A 87 -15.26 -0.06 0.70
N ARG A 88 -14.20 -0.85 0.89
CA ARG A 88 -13.91 -1.69 2.04
C ARG A 88 -12.42 -1.49 2.38
N TRP A 89 -11.98 -2.03 3.52
CA TRP A 89 -10.60 -1.95 4.02
C TRP A 89 -10.23 -0.56 4.52
N ARG A 90 -9.68 0.30 3.67
CA ARG A 90 -9.21 1.64 4.02
C ARG A 90 -10.13 2.75 3.55
N GLY A 91 -11.27 2.36 3.00
CA GLY A 91 -12.42 3.21 2.72
C GLY A 91 -13.68 2.52 3.20
N SER A 92 -14.79 3.24 3.07
CA SER A 92 -16.14 2.76 3.34
C SER A 92 -17.04 3.06 2.15
N ARG A 93 -18.29 2.60 2.19
CA ARG A 93 -19.29 2.95 1.16
C ARG A 93 -19.58 4.45 1.13
N GLU A 94 -19.62 5.08 2.31
CA GLU A 94 -19.85 6.52 2.45
C GLU A 94 -18.64 7.35 2.06
N GLN A 95 -17.43 6.85 2.38
CA GLN A 95 -16.17 7.50 2.04
C GLN A 95 -15.21 6.50 1.37
N PRO A 96 -15.39 6.25 0.06
CA PRO A 96 -14.51 5.38 -0.70
C PRO A 96 -13.06 5.85 -0.64
N GLY A 97 -12.14 4.89 -0.73
CA GLY A 97 -10.71 5.13 -0.70
C GLY A 97 -10.02 4.72 -1.99
N LEU A 98 -8.70 4.86 -1.97
CA LEU A 98 -7.82 4.32 -2.99
C LEU A 98 -6.78 3.41 -2.34
N MET A 99 -6.46 2.31 -3.01
CA MET A 99 -5.34 1.43 -2.69
C MET A 99 -4.26 1.48 -3.76
N MET A 100 -3.05 1.12 -3.36
CA MET A 100 -1.87 1.19 -4.21
C MET A 100 -1.71 -0.07 -5.06
N ALA A 101 -1.39 0.13 -6.33
CA ALA A 101 -1.00 -0.90 -7.29
C ALA A 101 0.21 -0.44 -8.12
N LEU A 102 0.73 -1.31 -8.98
CA LEU A 102 1.68 -0.92 -10.01
C LEU A 102 0.97 -0.64 -11.33
N GLU A 103 1.08 0.60 -11.80
CA GLU A 103 0.67 1.01 -13.14
C GLU A 103 1.84 0.90 -14.12
N ARG A 104 1.52 0.68 -15.41
CA ARG A 104 2.52 0.64 -16.48
C ARG A 104 3.22 1.99 -16.66
N GLY A 105 4.51 1.93 -16.97
CA GLY A 105 5.38 3.07 -17.24
C GLY A 105 6.29 3.44 -16.06
N GLY A 106 7.43 4.04 -16.36
CA GLY A 106 8.36 4.55 -15.34
C GLY A 106 9.25 3.49 -14.70
N ARG A 107 9.53 3.66 -13.41
CA ARG A 107 10.37 2.79 -12.58
C ARG A 107 9.83 2.80 -11.15
N CYS A 108 9.73 1.62 -10.55
CA CYS A 108 9.32 1.43 -9.16
C CYS A 108 10.48 0.81 -8.38
N ASP A 109 11.11 1.59 -7.50
CA ASP A 109 12.10 1.06 -6.56
C ASP A 109 11.39 0.48 -5.35
N GLY A 110 11.58 -0.79 -5.02
CA GLY A 110 11.00 -1.48 -3.88
C GLY A 110 12.01 -2.38 -3.18
N VAL A 111 11.49 -3.34 -2.42
CA VAL A 111 12.28 -4.36 -1.71
C VAL A 111 11.86 -5.72 -2.25
N ILE A 112 12.82 -6.60 -2.49
CA ILE A 112 12.55 -8.02 -2.68
C ILE A 112 12.92 -8.80 -1.44
N TYR A 113 12.13 -9.82 -1.14
CA TYR A 113 12.34 -10.73 -0.03
C TYR A 113 12.55 -12.16 -0.54
N ARG A 114 13.63 -12.81 -0.11
CA ARG A 114 13.85 -14.24 -0.34
C ARG A 114 13.13 -15.01 0.75
N LEU A 115 12.22 -15.89 0.36
CA LEU A 115 11.57 -16.80 1.30
C LEU A 115 12.51 -17.99 1.60
N PRO A 116 12.31 -18.71 2.72
CA PRO A 116 13.04 -19.93 3.02
C PRO A 116 12.95 -20.95 1.87
N ASP A 117 13.98 -21.77 1.74
CA ASP A 117 13.99 -22.83 0.72
C ASP A 117 12.94 -23.92 1.06
N GLY A 118 12.34 -24.51 0.02
CA GLY A 118 11.28 -25.53 0.18
C GLY A 118 9.86 -24.98 0.16
N GLU A 119 8.89 -25.85 -0.13
CA GLU A 119 7.45 -25.56 -0.11
C GLU A 119 6.99 -24.31 -0.90
N LYS A 120 7.63 -24.02 -2.04
CA LYS A 120 7.33 -22.84 -2.90
C LYS A 120 5.84 -22.68 -3.18
N THR A 121 5.13 -23.75 -3.51
CA THR A 121 3.67 -23.71 -3.75
C THR A 121 2.89 -23.26 -2.51
N ALA A 122 3.14 -23.85 -1.34
CA ALA A 122 2.44 -23.47 -0.10
C ALA A 122 2.83 -22.06 0.39
N GLN A 123 4.06 -21.62 0.12
CA GLN A 123 4.47 -20.23 0.34
C GLN A 123 3.69 -19.26 -0.55
N ILE A 124 3.54 -19.55 -1.84
CA ILE A 124 2.75 -18.74 -2.77
C ILE A 124 1.28 -18.71 -2.35
N GLU A 125 0.71 -19.85 -1.97
CA GLU A 125 -0.69 -19.93 -1.54
C GLU A 125 -0.98 -19.03 -0.34
N ARG A 126 -0.11 -19.04 0.67
CA ARG A 126 -0.22 -18.14 1.84
C ARG A 126 -0.18 -16.67 1.44
N LEU A 127 0.64 -16.31 0.45
CA LEU A 127 0.69 -14.94 -0.07
C LEU A 127 -0.61 -14.57 -0.80
N LEU A 128 -1.12 -15.47 -1.65
CA LEU A 128 -2.36 -15.25 -2.40
C LEU A 128 -3.52 -14.97 -1.45
N ARG A 129 -3.70 -15.78 -0.41
CA ARG A 129 -4.77 -15.63 0.59
C ARG A 129 -4.73 -14.31 1.35
N ARG A 130 -3.58 -13.64 1.41
CA ARG A 130 -3.44 -12.30 1.99
C ARG A 130 -3.76 -11.20 1.00
N GLU A 131 -3.31 -11.36 -0.24
CA GLU A 131 -3.21 -10.26 -1.19
C GLU A 131 -4.43 -10.12 -2.08
N ILE A 132 -5.13 -11.22 -2.34
CA ILE A 132 -6.28 -11.27 -3.25
C ILE A 132 -7.40 -12.12 -2.64
N ASP A 133 -8.62 -11.72 -2.92
CA ASP A 133 -9.86 -12.37 -2.45
C ASP A 133 -10.80 -12.76 -3.60
N ASP A 134 -10.60 -12.22 -4.80
CA ASP A 134 -11.46 -12.44 -5.96
C ASP A 134 -10.71 -12.87 -7.24
N HIS A 135 -11.48 -13.44 -8.17
CA HIS A 135 -11.00 -13.95 -9.45
C HIS A 135 -10.42 -12.85 -10.35
N GLU A 136 -10.92 -11.62 -10.26
CA GLU A 136 -10.47 -10.50 -11.08
C GLU A 136 -9.06 -10.05 -10.69
N ALA A 137 -8.74 -10.12 -9.39
CA ALA A 137 -7.42 -9.83 -8.84
C ALA A 137 -6.35 -10.85 -9.25
N VAL A 138 -6.72 -12.08 -9.66
CA VAL A 138 -5.78 -13.12 -10.14
C VAL A 138 -4.90 -12.61 -11.28
N SER A 139 -5.48 -11.82 -12.19
CA SER A 139 -4.77 -11.25 -13.34
C SER A 139 -3.67 -10.26 -12.94
N SER A 140 -3.69 -9.79 -11.69
CA SER A 140 -2.75 -8.82 -11.14
C SER A 140 -1.55 -9.45 -10.42
N VAL A 141 -1.57 -10.76 -10.19
CA VAL A 141 -0.44 -11.50 -9.59
C VAL A 141 0.50 -11.97 -10.70
N ARG A 142 1.73 -11.46 -10.71
CA ARG A 142 2.67 -11.67 -11.82
C ARG A 142 4.10 -11.76 -11.35
N TRP A 143 4.88 -12.58 -12.04
CA TRP A 143 6.34 -12.55 -11.96
C TRP A 143 6.89 -11.32 -12.67
N VAL A 144 7.49 -10.41 -11.90
CA VAL A 144 8.02 -9.14 -12.39
C VAL A 144 9.54 -9.22 -12.51
N PRO A 145 10.13 -8.86 -13.68
CA PRO A 145 11.57 -8.70 -13.78
C PRO A 145 12.01 -7.48 -12.96
N VAL A 146 12.93 -7.70 -12.04
CA VAL A 146 13.47 -6.67 -11.16
C VAL A 146 15.00 -6.64 -11.23
N ARG A 147 15.58 -5.46 -11.05
CA ARG A 147 17.03 -5.25 -11.04
C ARG A 147 17.51 -4.93 -9.64
N THR A 148 18.51 -5.68 -9.18
CA THR A 148 19.20 -5.44 -7.91
C THR A 148 20.65 -5.06 -8.17
N THR A 149 21.38 -4.67 -7.13
CA THR A 149 22.84 -4.48 -7.22
C THR A 149 23.60 -5.76 -7.52
N GLN A 150 23.00 -6.94 -7.30
CA GLN A 150 23.58 -8.25 -7.54
C GLN A 150 23.15 -8.87 -8.88
N GLY A 151 22.36 -8.16 -9.69
CA GLY A 151 21.85 -8.66 -10.97
C GLY A 151 20.33 -8.62 -11.07
N SER A 152 19.82 -9.13 -12.19
CA SER A 152 18.38 -9.18 -12.48
C SER A 152 17.81 -10.54 -12.15
N LEU A 153 16.57 -10.57 -11.66
CA LEU A 153 15.81 -11.80 -11.37
C LEU A 153 14.31 -11.53 -11.51
N ARG A 154 13.49 -12.58 -11.51
CA ARG A 154 12.03 -12.45 -11.41
C ARG A 154 11.57 -12.61 -9.96
N ALA A 155 10.66 -11.74 -9.54
CA ALA A 155 10.05 -11.78 -8.22
C ALA A 155 8.53 -11.70 -8.36
N LEU A 156 7.80 -12.43 -7.52
CA LEU A 156 6.34 -12.43 -7.51
C LEU A 156 5.83 -11.10 -6.96
N GLY A 157 5.01 -10.39 -7.74
CA GLY A 157 4.36 -9.16 -7.34
C GLY A 157 2.83 -9.30 -7.39
N PHE A 158 2.16 -8.54 -6.53
CA PHE A 158 0.70 -8.49 -6.41
C PHE A 158 0.18 -7.13 -6.88
N TRP A 159 -1.05 -7.06 -7.37
CA TRP A 159 -1.64 -5.82 -7.90
C TRP A 159 -0.77 -5.15 -8.98
N VAL A 160 -0.22 -5.95 -9.90
CA VAL A 160 0.68 -5.51 -10.97
C VAL A 160 -0.03 -5.38 -12.32
N GLY A 161 -0.04 -4.18 -12.87
CA GLY A 161 -0.65 -3.89 -14.17
C GLY A 161 -2.16 -4.06 -14.14
N VAL A 162 -2.78 -3.58 -13.07
CA VAL A 162 -4.23 -3.55 -12.85
C VAL A 162 -4.91 -2.67 -13.90
N THR A 163 -6.04 -3.13 -14.42
CA THR A 163 -6.83 -2.43 -15.44
C THR A 163 -8.30 -2.81 -15.32
N GLY A 164 -9.20 -1.92 -15.74
CA GLY A 164 -10.62 -2.23 -15.88
C GLY A 164 -11.47 -1.72 -14.72
N ARG A 165 -12.59 -2.40 -14.44
CA ARG A 165 -13.53 -2.04 -13.37
C ARG A 165 -12.80 -1.99 -12.02
N GLY A 166 -13.14 -1.01 -11.18
CA GLY A 166 -12.49 -0.82 -9.87
C GLY A 166 -11.12 -0.16 -9.95
N THR A 167 -10.75 0.43 -11.10
CA THR A 167 -9.51 1.18 -11.24
C THR A 167 -9.73 2.61 -11.76
N SER A 168 -9.06 3.56 -11.12
CA SER A 168 -9.00 4.97 -11.51
C SER A 168 -7.54 5.35 -11.77
N LEU A 169 -7.07 5.01 -12.97
CA LEU A 169 -5.69 5.15 -13.43
C LEU A 169 -5.29 6.60 -13.72
N ARG A 170 -4.00 6.92 -13.58
CA ARG A 170 -3.40 8.24 -13.92
C ARG A 170 -4.11 9.45 -13.28
N GLN A 171 -4.62 9.29 -12.07
CA GLN A 171 -5.24 10.41 -11.35
C GLN A 171 -4.20 11.47 -10.93
N PRO A 172 -4.52 12.77 -10.99
CA PRO A 172 -3.70 13.82 -10.42
C PRO A 172 -3.50 13.63 -8.91
N LEU A 173 -2.30 13.90 -8.40
CA LEU A 173 -1.95 13.68 -6.99
C LEU A 173 -2.84 14.50 -6.04
N GLU A 174 -3.31 15.67 -6.46
CA GLU A 174 -4.21 16.52 -5.67
C GLU A 174 -5.57 15.85 -5.45
N ARG A 175 -6.08 15.11 -6.46
CA ARG A 175 -7.31 14.35 -6.33
C ARG A 175 -7.11 13.14 -5.42
N VAL A 176 -6.00 12.42 -5.61
CA VAL A 176 -5.62 11.30 -4.75
C VAL A 176 -5.49 11.76 -3.29
N ALA A 177 -4.84 12.89 -3.05
CA ALA A 177 -4.64 13.45 -1.71
C ALA A 177 -5.97 13.74 -1.00
N LYS A 178 -6.93 14.34 -1.71
CA LYS A 178 -8.29 14.60 -1.19
C LYS A 178 -9.00 13.33 -0.76
N ILE A 179 -8.85 12.25 -1.52
CA ILE A 179 -9.45 10.96 -1.22
C ILE A 179 -8.77 10.34 0.00
N LEU A 180 -7.43 10.22 -0.01
CA LEU A 180 -6.69 9.59 1.08
C LEU A 180 -6.82 10.30 2.43
N ALA A 181 -6.95 11.63 2.43
CA ALA A 181 -7.13 12.42 3.65
C ALA A 181 -8.49 12.18 4.34
N ARG A 182 -9.50 11.67 3.61
CA ARG A 182 -10.86 11.43 4.11
C ARG A 182 -11.15 9.94 4.32
N ALA A 183 -10.64 9.09 3.44
CA ALA A 183 -10.89 7.66 3.44
C ALA A 183 -10.45 7.01 4.75
N CYS A 184 -11.41 6.32 5.39
CA CYS A 184 -11.16 5.43 6.51
C CYS A 184 -12.10 4.24 6.37
N GLY A 185 -11.57 3.05 6.67
CA GLY A 185 -12.36 1.85 6.80
C GLY A 185 -11.89 1.03 8.00
N HIS A 186 -12.40 -0.19 8.12
CA HIS A 186 -12.22 -1.04 9.28
C HIS A 186 -10.77 -1.49 9.55
N VAL A 187 -9.83 -1.32 8.59
CA VAL A 187 -8.38 -1.59 8.80
C VAL A 187 -7.51 -0.33 8.83
N GLY A 188 -8.12 0.85 9.00
CA GLY A 188 -7.43 2.13 9.13
C GLY A 188 -7.69 3.09 7.97
N SER A 189 -6.99 4.23 7.98
CA SER A 189 -7.20 5.30 7.01
C SER A 189 -6.32 5.19 5.75
N GLY A 190 -6.72 5.87 4.68
CA GLY A 190 -5.90 6.04 3.48
C GLY A 190 -4.61 6.81 3.80
N ALA A 191 -4.69 7.83 4.66
CA ALA A 191 -3.55 8.59 5.16
C ALA A 191 -2.54 7.71 5.92
N GLU A 192 -3.01 6.79 6.77
CA GLU A 192 -2.15 5.84 7.49
C GLU A 192 -1.39 4.92 6.51
N TYR A 193 -2.05 4.42 5.48
CA TYR A 193 -1.39 3.58 4.48
C TYR A 193 -0.26 4.32 3.78
N LEU A 194 -0.54 5.55 3.33
CA LEU A 194 0.47 6.40 2.70
C LEU A 194 1.64 6.68 3.65
N TYR A 195 1.34 7.06 4.88
CA TYR A 195 2.35 7.34 5.91
C TYR A 195 3.27 6.14 6.14
N ASN A 196 2.71 4.95 6.41
CA ASN A 196 3.49 3.73 6.64
C ASN A 196 4.32 3.35 5.41
N THR A 197 3.76 3.52 4.21
CA THR A 197 4.47 3.21 2.98
C THR A 197 5.69 4.12 2.78
N VAL A 198 5.51 5.43 2.92
CA VAL A 198 6.62 6.38 2.73
C VAL A 198 7.68 6.23 3.82
N SER A 199 7.26 6.10 5.09
CA SER A 199 8.20 5.99 6.21
C SER A 199 9.07 4.74 6.11
N HIS A 200 8.51 3.60 5.68
CA HIS A 200 9.30 2.39 5.52
C HIS A 200 10.10 2.37 4.23
N LEU A 201 9.65 3.01 3.15
CA LEU A 201 10.52 3.20 1.98
C LEU A 201 11.77 4.02 2.34
N GLU A 202 11.63 5.04 3.20
CA GLU A 202 12.75 5.85 3.70
C GLU A 202 13.76 5.00 4.49
N THR A 203 13.34 3.99 5.27
CA THR A 203 14.28 3.10 6.01
C THR A 203 15.15 2.25 5.08
N PHE A 204 14.65 1.94 3.88
CA PHE A 204 15.42 1.30 2.80
C PHE A 204 16.17 2.31 1.91
N GLY A 205 16.12 3.60 2.22
CA GLY A 205 16.71 4.67 1.40
C GLY A 205 16.08 4.77 0.01
N ILE A 206 14.80 4.42 -0.11
CA ILE A 206 14.02 4.51 -1.34
C ILE A 206 13.22 5.81 -1.32
N HIS A 207 13.51 6.71 -2.26
CA HIS A 207 12.91 8.03 -2.34
C HIS A 207 12.01 8.16 -3.56
N ASP A 208 10.75 7.78 -3.40
CA ASP A 208 9.74 7.91 -4.44
C ASP A 208 9.21 9.36 -4.50
N ARG A 209 9.60 10.11 -5.53
CA ARG A 209 9.23 11.53 -5.67
C ARG A 209 7.71 11.75 -5.64
N ASN A 210 6.93 10.86 -6.24
CA ASN A 210 5.49 11.03 -6.32
C ASN A 210 4.86 10.80 -4.95
N LEU A 211 5.29 9.79 -4.21
CA LEU A 211 4.80 9.56 -2.84
C LEU A 211 5.25 10.66 -1.86
N TRP A 212 6.48 11.17 -2.01
CA TRP A 212 6.97 12.30 -1.22
C TRP A 212 6.14 13.56 -1.46
N ARG A 213 5.74 13.83 -2.71
CA ARG A 213 4.82 14.91 -3.02
C ARG A 213 3.41 14.63 -2.49
N LEU A 214 2.93 13.40 -2.64
CA LEU A 214 1.59 13.01 -2.22
C LEU A 214 1.40 13.13 -0.70
N GLN A 215 2.40 12.75 0.11
CA GLN A 215 2.30 12.89 1.56
C GLN A 215 2.26 14.35 2.01
N GLU A 216 2.91 15.28 1.29
CA GLU A 216 2.75 16.72 1.54
C GLU A 216 1.31 17.16 1.28
N LEU A 217 0.78 16.80 0.11
CA LEU A 217 -0.57 17.17 -0.29
C LEU A 217 -1.63 16.60 0.67
N VAL A 218 -1.46 15.35 1.12
CA VAL A 218 -2.35 14.74 2.12
C VAL A 218 -2.25 15.48 3.46
N ALA A 219 -1.04 15.83 3.91
CA ALA A 219 -0.86 16.59 5.14
C ALA A 219 -1.56 17.96 5.09
N ASP A 220 -1.41 18.67 3.97
CA ASP A 220 -2.04 19.98 3.77
C ASP A 220 -3.57 19.88 3.71
N GLU A 221 -4.09 18.85 3.05
CA GLU A 221 -5.52 18.57 3.02
C GLU A 221 -6.08 18.27 4.42
N ILE A 222 -5.40 17.44 5.21
CA ILE A 222 -5.80 17.14 6.59
C ILE A 222 -5.80 18.42 7.44
N ARG A 223 -4.76 19.25 7.34
CA ARG A 223 -4.72 20.56 8.02
C ARG A 223 -5.88 21.45 7.59
N SER A 224 -6.25 21.45 6.31
CA SER A 224 -7.41 22.22 5.82
C SER A 224 -8.73 21.69 6.38
N ILE A 225 -8.89 20.38 6.55
CA ILE A 225 -10.11 19.75 7.11
C ILE A 225 -10.21 20.02 8.62
N HIS A 226 -9.08 19.95 9.34
CA HIS A 226 -9.03 19.97 10.80
C HIS A 226 -8.51 21.28 11.40
N GLY A 227 -8.18 22.30 10.60
CA GLY A 227 -7.53 23.54 11.05
C GLY A 227 -8.31 24.30 12.13
N HIS A 228 -9.64 24.18 12.18
CA HIS A 228 -10.44 24.74 13.26
C HIS A 228 -10.37 23.92 14.57
N ARG A 229 -10.07 22.61 14.53
CA ARG A 229 -9.93 21.76 15.72
C ARG A 229 -8.57 21.93 16.40
N ILE A 230 -7.52 22.25 15.64
CA ILE A 230 -6.14 22.42 16.17
C ILE A 230 -5.99 23.80 16.87
N ALA A 231 -6.67 24.84 16.38
CA ALA A 231 -6.61 26.18 16.98
C ALA A 231 -7.31 26.29 18.35
N VAL A 232 -8.26 25.40 18.66
CA VAL A 232 -9.03 25.41 19.91
C VAL A 232 -8.31 24.66 21.06
N SER A 233 -7.23 23.92 20.75
CA SER A 233 -6.48 23.15 21.75
C SER A 233 -5.24 23.85 22.34
N GLU A 234 -4.96 25.11 21.98
CA GLU A 234 -3.96 25.90 22.70
C GLU A 234 -4.58 26.47 23.99
N PRO A 235 -4.05 26.14 25.19
CA PRO A 235 -4.52 26.77 26.41
C PRO A 235 -4.10 28.25 26.40
N SER A 236 -5.10 29.13 26.42
CA SER A 236 -4.92 30.56 26.67
C SER A 236 -4.10 30.75 27.95
N ALA A 237 -2.88 31.27 27.81
CA ALA A 237 -2.07 31.68 28.93
C ALA A 237 -2.77 32.86 29.63
N VAL A 238 -3.51 32.56 30.69
CA VAL A 238 -4.11 33.57 31.55
C VAL A 238 -2.97 34.34 32.22
N ALA A 239 -2.95 35.64 31.96
CA ALA A 239 -2.00 36.60 32.48
C ALA A 239 -1.91 36.53 34.01
N VAL A 240 -0.70 36.35 34.53
CA VAL A 240 -0.37 36.64 35.92
C VAL A 240 -0.36 38.15 36.09
N GLY A 241 -1.51 38.70 36.50
CA GLY A 241 -1.61 40.06 37.01
C GLY A 241 -1.05 40.11 38.42
N ALA A 242 0.09 40.79 38.55
CA ALA A 242 0.65 41.20 39.84
C ALA A 242 -0.33 42.11 40.57
N ILE A 243 -0.60 41.82 41.83
CA ILE A 243 -1.10 42.80 42.79
C ILE A 243 -0.22 42.70 44.04
N THR A 244 0.31 43.86 44.40
CA THR A 244 1.06 44.29 45.59
C THR A 244 0.54 43.76 46.91
#